data_AF-A0A8S2Y8B0-F1
#
_entry.id   AF-A0A8S2Y8B0-F1
#
_cell.length_a   1.000
_cell.length_b   1.000
_cell.length_c   1.000
_cell.angle_alpha   90.00
_cell.angle_beta   90.00
_cell.angle_gamma   90.00
#
_symmetry.space_group_name_H-M   'P 1'
#
loop_
_entity.id
_entity.type
_entity.pdbx_description
1 polymer ?
#
loop_
_entity_poly.entity_id
_entity_poly.type
_entity_poly.pdbx_seq_one_letter_code
_entity_poly.pdbx_strand_id
1 'polypeptide(L)' 'MYVTAESGGASPLIANRHQISTWETFQVVKLADGTQALKSMANNRFVCADNNGNSPLIANRDSVSAWEAFEIIPQ' A
#
# COMPACT_ATOMS: atom_id res chain seq x y z
N MET A 1 -0.26 12.16 11.08
CA MET A 1 0.46 12.13 9.79
C MET A 1 -0.19 11.06 8.94
N TYR A 2 -0.20 11.23 7.62
CA TYR A 2 -0.74 10.25 6.68
C TYR A 2 0.38 9.48 6.01
N VAL A 3 0.14 8.20 5.72
CA VAL A 3 1.04 7.35 4.94
C VAL A 3 1.03 7.84 3.50
N THR A 4 2.21 8.05 2.93
CA THR A 4 2.39 8.65 1.59
C THR A 4 3.17 7.68 0.70
N ALA A 5 2.66 7.47 -0.52
CA ALA A 5 3.38 6.78 -1.59
C ALA A 5 4.43 7.72 -2.23
N GLU A 6 5.55 7.88 -1.53
CA GLU A 6 6.63 8.79 -1.92
C GLU A 6 7.21 8.49 -3.31
N SER A 7 7.69 9.54 -3.98
CA SER A 7 8.21 9.45 -5.36
C SER A 7 7.22 8.79 -6.33
N GLY A 8 5.92 9.06 -6.18
CA GLY A 8 4.88 8.41 -6.99
C GLY A 8 4.81 6.89 -6.77
N GLY A 9 5.11 6.41 -5.56
CA GLY A 9 5.10 5.00 -5.19
C GLY A 9 6.32 4.17 -5.63
N ALA A 10 7.37 4.82 -6.13
CA ALA A 10 8.65 4.16 -6.42
C ALA A 10 9.55 4.03 -5.18
N SER A 11 9.19 4.67 -4.06
CA SER A 11 9.94 4.66 -2.80
C SER A 11 9.13 4.00 -1.68
N PRO A 12 9.77 3.66 -0.55
CA PRO A 12 9.08 3.20 0.65
C PRO A 12 7.92 4.12 1.04
N LEU A 13 6.85 3.54 1.57
CA LEU A 13 5.77 4.31 2.17
C LEU A 13 6.27 5.03 3.43
N ILE A 14 6.02 6.34 3.52
CA ILE A 14 6.47 7.17 4.66
C ILE A 14 5.27 7.92 5.23
N ALA A 15 5.11 7.91 6.55
CA ALA A 15 4.06 8.68 7.23
C ALA A 15 4.55 10.10 7.58
N ASN A 16 4.61 11.00 6.59
CA ASN A 16 5.23 12.33 6.75
C ASN A 16 4.34 13.52 6.35
N ARG A 17 3.11 13.30 5.84
CA ARG A 17 2.23 14.40 5.42
C ARG A 17 1.16 14.73 6.44
N HIS A 18 0.77 16.00 6.51
CA HIS A 18 -0.28 16.52 7.39
C HIS A 18 -1.62 16.76 6.67
N GLN A 19 -1.63 16.69 5.33
CA GLN A 19 -2.81 16.88 4.51
C GLN A 19 -2.91 15.72 3.52
N ILE A 20 -4.15 15.37 3.17
CA ILE A 20 -4.45 14.28 2.24
C ILE A 20 -4.49 14.85 0.82
N SER A 21 -3.74 14.22 -0.08
CA SER A 21 -3.86 14.39 -1.52
C SER A 21 -3.75 13.02 -2.22
N THR A 22 -3.47 13.03 -3.52
CA THR A 22 -3.39 11.81 -4.34
C THR A 22 -2.35 10.81 -3.82
N TRP A 23 -1.26 11.27 -3.21
CA TRP A 23 -0.17 10.38 -2.74
C TRP A 23 -0.47 9.74 -1.38
N GLU A 24 -1.37 10.31 -0.60
CA GLU A 24 -1.83 9.80 0.69
C GLU A 24 -3.07 8.91 0.55
N THR A 25 -3.64 8.84 -0.66
CA THR A 25 -4.90 8.15 -0.91
C THR A 25 -4.64 6.74 -1.42
N PHE A 26 -5.24 5.76 -0.72
CA PHE A 26 -5.19 4.35 -1.09
C PHE A 26 -6.60 3.80 -1.22
N GLN A 27 -6.83 3.04 -2.28
CA GLN A 27 -8.04 2.25 -2.44
C GLN A 27 -7.85 0.90 -1.77
N VAL A 28 -8.81 0.52 -0.92
CA VAL A 28 -8.90 -0.83 -0.37
C VAL A 28 -9.60 -1.74 -1.37
N VAL A 29 -8.94 -2.83 -1.74
CA VAL A 29 -9.49 -3.86 -2.62
C VAL A 29 -9.67 -5.14 -1.81
N LYS A 30 -10.92 -5.60 -1.67
CA LYS A 30 -11.22 -6.86 -0.96
C LYS A 30 -10.93 -8.04 -1.88
N LEU A 31 -10.20 -9.03 -1.36
CA LEU A 31 -9.83 -10.25 -2.06
C LEU A 31 -10.80 -11.38 -1.70
N ALA A 32 -10.83 -12.42 -2.54
CA ALA A 32 -11.79 -13.52 -2.41
C ALA A 32 -11.57 -14.37 -1.14
N ASP A 33 -10.35 -14.37 -0.60
CA ASP A 33 -9.95 -15.08 0.62
C ASP A 33 -10.21 -14.29 1.91
N GLY A 34 -10.77 -13.09 1.81
CA GLY A 34 -11.06 -12.22 2.96
C GLY A 34 -9.93 -11.26 3.33
N THR A 35 -8.75 -11.38 2.72
CA THR A 35 -7.67 -10.40 2.86
C THR A 35 -7.95 -9.14 2.03
N GLN A 36 -7.15 -8.10 2.23
CA GLN A 36 -7.31 -6.81 1.57
C GLN A 36 -6.00 -6.37 0.93
N ALA A 37 -6.08 -5.82 -0.28
CA ALA A 37 -4.95 -5.16 -0.93
C ALA A 37 -5.10 -3.64 -0.87
N LEU A 38 -3.98 -2.94 -0.80
CA LEU A 38 -3.91 -1.48 -0.82
C LEU A 38 -3.39 -1.02 -2.19
N LYS A 39 -4.23 -0.34 -2.96
CA LYS A 39 -3.85 0.25 -4.26
C LYS A 39 -3.57 1.73 -4.07
N SER A 40 -2.37 2.19 -4.40
CA SER A 40 -2.00 3.61 -4.35
C SER A 40 -2.67 4.40 -5.47
N MET A 41 -3.27 5.53 -5.15
CA MET A 41 -3.80 6.47 -6.15
C MET A 41 -2.70 7.32 -6.79
N ALA A 42 -1.47 7.30 -6.26
CA ALA A 42 -0.33 7.99 -6.85
C ALA A 42 0.10 7.40 -8.20
N ASN A 43 0.00 6.07 -8.34
CA ASN A 43 0.52 5.35 -9.50
C ASN A 43 -0.32 4.14 -9.95
N ASN A 44 -1.47 3.91 -9.33
CA ASN A 44 -2.36 2.78 -9.61
C ASN A 44 -1.75 1.39 -9.36
N ARG A 45 -0.74 1.27 -8.49
CA ARG A 45 -0.10 0.01 -8.13
C ARG A 45 -0.41 -0.43 -6.71
N PHE A 46 -0.25 -1.72 -6.45
CA PHE A 46 -0.48 -2.34 -5.15
C PHE A 46 0.75 -2.26 -4.25
N VAL A 47 0.50 -2.07 -2.96
CA VAL A 47 1.51 -2.09 -1.89
C VAL A 47 1.96 -3.53 -1.65
N CYS A 48 3.27 -3.74 -1.65
CA CYS A 48 3.90 -5.05 -1.50
C CYS A 48 4.73 -5.10 -0.21
N ALA A 49 4.56 -6.20 0.53
CA ALA A 49 5.36 -6.58 1.69
C ALA A 49 6.48 -7.54 1.30
N ASP A 50 7.49 -7.03 0.58
CA ASP A 50 8.64 -7.82 0.15
C ASP A 50 9.42 -8.42 1.34
N ASN A 51 10.13 -9.52 1.06
CA ASN A 51 10.98 -10.21 2.03
C ASN A 51 10.24 -10.59 3.33
N ASN A 52 9.03 -11.13 3.21
CA ASN A 52 8.17 -11.47 4.36
C ASN A 52 7.89 -10.28 5.29
N GLY A 53 7.82 -9.06 4.73
CA GLY A 53 7.60 -7.83 5.51
C GLY A 53 8.85 -7.29 6.22
N ASN A 54 10.03 -7.89 6.00
CA ASN A 54 11.30 -7.36 6.52
C ASN A 54 11.85 -6.20 5.67
N SER A 55 11.33 -6.02 4.46
CA SER A 55 11.62 -4.86 3.62
C SER A 55 10.56 -3.77 3.82
N PRO A 56 10.90 -2.50 3.58
CA PRO A 56 9.91 -1.43 3.56
C PRO A 56 8.79 -1.71 2.56
N LEU A 57 7.56 -1.30 2.89
CA LEU A 57 6.42 -1.42 2.00
C LEU A 57 6.56 -0.47 0.81
N ILE A 58 6.33 -0.95 -0.41
CA ILE A 58 6.44 -0.16 -1.65
C ILE A 58 5.22 -0.43 -2.54
N ALA A 59 4.67 0.61 -3.18
CA ALA A 59 3.55 0.50 -4.11
C ALA A 59 4.03 0.24 -5.56
N ASN A 60 4.62 -0.93 -5.82
CA ASN A 60 5.29 -1.24 -7.08
C ASN A 60 4.68 -2.40 -7.90
N ARG A 61 3.59 -3.02 -7.46
CA ARG A 61 3.02 -4.21 -8.12
C ARG A 61 1.80 -3.87 -8.96
N ASP A 62 1.75 -4.42 -10.18
CA ASP A 62 0.61 -4.21 -11.08
C ASP A 62 -0.58 -5.15 -10.78
N SER A 63 -0.33 -6.25 -10.06
CA SER A 63 -1.33 -7.25 -9.68
C SER A 63 -1.12 -7.70 -8.23
N VAL A 64 -2.19 -8.24 -7.64
CA VAL A 64 -2.18 -8.78 -6.27
C VAL A 64 -1.84 -10.26 -6.29
N SER A 65 -0.97 -10.67 -5.36
CA SER A 65 -0.63 -12.03 -4.99
C SER A 65 -0.40 -12.08 -3.47
N ALA A 66 0.36 -13.06 -2.99
CA ALA A 66 0.54 -13.28 -1.56
C ALA A 66 1.19 -12.11 -0.79
N TRP A 67 1.98 -11.27 -1.45
CA TRP A 67 2.72 -10.18 -0.78
C TRP A 67 1.97 -8.85 -0.77
N GLU A 68 0.87 -8.74 -1.52
CA GLU A 68 0.01 -7.55 -1.55
C GLU A 68 -1.30 -7.79 -0.78
N ALA A 69 -1.44 -8.98 -0.17
CA ALA A 69 -2.60 -9.40 0.61
C ALA A 69 -2.34 -9.15 2.11
N PHE A 70 -3.16 -8.32 2.73
CA PHE A 70 -3.05 -7.93 4.14
C PHE A 70 -4.29 -8.37 4.92
N GLU A 71 -4.07 -8.84 6.14
CA GLU A 71 -5.13 -9.08 7.11
C GLU A 71 -5.43 -7.79 7.88
N ILE A 72 -6.70 -7.47 8.07
CA ILE A 72 -7.12 -6.35 8.91
C ILE A 72 -7.51 -6.87 10.27
N ILE A 73 -6.67 -6.56 11.25
CA ILE A 73 -6.90 -6.90 12.66
C ILE A 73 -7.69 -5.76 13.31
N PRO A 74 -8.91 -6.02 13.82
CA PRO A 74 -9.65 -5.02 14.59
C PRO A 74 -8.92 -4.72 15.90
N GLN A 75 -8.99 -3.46 16.34
CA GLN A 75 -8.37 -2.98 17.57
C GLN A 75 -9.22 -3.27 18.81
#